data_AF-A0A1I0MT58-F1
#
_entry.id   AF-A0A1I0MT58-F1
#
_cell.length_a   1.000
_cell.length_b   1.000
_cell.length_c   1.000
_cell.angle_alpha   90.00
_cell.angle_beta   90.00
_cell.angle_gamma   90.00
#
_symmetry.space_group_name_H-M   'P 1'
#
loop_
_entity.id
_entity.type
_entity.pdbx_description
1 polymer ?
#
loop_
_entity_poly.entity_id
_entity_poly.type
_entity_poly.pdbx_seq_one_letter_code
_entity_poly.pdbx_strand_id
1 'polypeptide(L)' 'MIAAADIRDVLETDLQHQRLGYALLGVTTGLGVWGAGETLLSAGMPESVAVTGAIAAAGVVPTATWYALVKLGL' A
#
# COMPACT_ATOMS: atom_id res chain seq x y z
N MET A 1 17.27 30.53 -15.45
CA MET A 1 17.52 29.44 -16.41
C MET A 1 17.80 28.21 -15.59
N ILE A 2 16.82 27.31 -15.43
CA ILE A 2 17.00 26.07 -14.66
C ILE A 2 17.86 25.15 -15.53
N ALA A 3 19.01 24.70 -15.02
CA ALA A 3 19.92 23.88 -15.80
C ALA A 3 19.24 22.51 -16.05
N ALA A 4 19.41 21.95 -17.25
CA ALA A 4 18.84 20.64 -17.58
C ALA A 4 19.30 19.52 -16.61
N ALA A 5 20.44 19.71 -15.94
CA ALA A 5 20.92 18.86 -14.85
C ALA A 5 19.99 18.91 -13.62
N ASP A 6 19.54 20.09 -13.21
CA ASP A 6 18.60 20.25 -12.08
C ASP A 6 17.26 19.57 -12.36
N ILE A 7 16.78 19.64 -13.60
CA ILE A 7 15.52 18.99 -14.00
C ILE A 7 15.66 17.47 -13.95
N ARG A 8 16.80 16.93 -14.40
CA ARG A 8 17.07 15.48 -14.37
C ARG A 8 17.13 14.95 -12.94
N ASP A 9 17.82 15.66 -12.05
CA ASP A 9 17.98 15.22 -10.65
C ASP A 9 16.65 15.27 -9.89
N VAL A 10 15.82 16.30 -10.16
CA VAL A 10 14.45 16.38 -9.63
C VAL A 10 13.58 15.24 -10.16
N LEU A 11 13.63 14.95 -11.46
CA LEU A 11 12.85 13.86 -12.06
C LEU A 11 13.27 12.48 -11.53
N GLU A 12 14.57 12.26 -11.35
CA GLU A 12 15.10 11.00 -10.82
C GLU A 12 14.68 10.80 -9.37
N THR A 13 14.73 11.86 -8.57
CA THR A 13 14.24 11.87 -7.20
C THR A 13 12.75 11.58 -7.14
N ASP A 14 11.92 12.23 -7.97
CA ASP A 14 10.47 11.98 -8.01
C ASP A 14 10.14 10.54 -8.43
N LEU A 15 10.86 9.99 -9.42
CA LEU A 15 10.68 8.60 -9.85
C LEU A 15 11.07 7.60 -8.76
N GLN A 16 12.12 7.87 -7.98
CA GLN A 16 12.51 7.03 -6.85
C GLN A 16 11.46 7.09 -5.73
N HIS A 17 10.91 8.27 -5.42
CA HIS A 17 9.82 8.42 -4.45
C HIS A 17 8.58 7.64 -4.88
N GLN A 18 8.16 7.77 -6.14
CA GLN A 18 7.01 7.02 -6.66
C GLN A 18 7.24 5.51 -6.61
N ARG A 19 8.43 5.02 -7.00
CA ARG A 19 8.77 3.59 -6.93
C ARG A 19 8.70 3.07 -5.50
N LEU A 20 9.23 3.81 -4.54
CA LEU A 20 9.16 3.47 -3.13
C LEU A 20 7.72 3.50 -2.62
N GLY A 21 6.95 4.53 -2.97
CA GLY A 21 5.53 4.67 -2.62
C GLY A 21 4.70 3.48 -3.12
N TYR A 22 4.85 3.08 -4.38
CA TYR A 22 4.15 1.91 -4.92
C TYR A 22 4.60 0.58 -4.30
N ALA A 23 5.90 0.41 -4.03
CA ALA A 23 6.40 -0.79 -3.36
C ALA A 23 5.84 -0.91 -1.94
N LEU A 24 5.87 0.20 -1.18
CA LEU A 24 5.32 0.25 0.17
C LEU A 24 3.81 0.03 0.17
N LEU A 25 3.09 0.67 -0.76
CA LEU A 25 1.65 0.48 -0.95
C LEU A 25 1.32 -1.00 -1.18
N GLY A 26 2.03 -1.66 -2.09
CA GLY A 26 1.82 -3.08 -2.40
C GLY A 26 2.08 -3.99 -1.21
N VAL A 27 3.21 -3.81 -0.53
CA VAL A 27 3.60 -4.65 0.62
C VAL A 27 2.66 -4.45 1.80
N THR A 28 2.40 -3.21 2.20
CA THR A 28 1.55 -2.91 3.37
C THR A 28 0.09 -3.28 3.11
N THR A 29 -0.39 -3.12 1.88
CA THR A 29 -1.73 -3.59 1.49
C THR A 29 -1.82 -5.11 1.54
N GLY A 30 -0.85 -5.82 0.95
CA GLY A 30 -0.80 -7.28 0.99
C GLY A 30 -0.79 -7.83 2.42
N LEU A 31 0.04 -7.25 3.29
CA LEU A 31 0.11 -7.62 4.72
C LEU A 31 -1.20 -7.30 5.47
N GLY A 32 -1.83 -6.16 5.19
CA GLY A 32 -3.10 -5.79 5.83
C GLY A 32 -4.25 -6.72 5.45
N VAL A 33 -4.35 -7.10 4.17
CA VAL A 33 -5.35 -8.06 3.68
C VAL A 33 -5.10 -9.46 4.22
N TRP A 34 -3.85 -9.91 4.18
CA TRP A 34 -3.47 -11.22 4.73
C TRP A 34 -3.75 -11.31 6.23
N GLY A 35 -3.35 -10.28 6.99
CA GLY A 35 -3.61 -10.22 8.43
C GLY A 35 -5.11 -10.23 8.78
N ALA A 36 -5.96 -9.59 7.98
CA ALA A 36 -7.42 -9.65 8.15
C ALA A 36 -7.96 -11.09 7.95
N GLY A 37 -7.44 -11.83 6.96
CA GLY A 37 -7.81 -13.23 6.75
C GLY A 37 -7.35 -14.13 7.90
N GLU A 38 -6.08 -14.03 8.30
CA GLU A 38 -5.49 -14.85 9.37
C GLU A 38 -6.13 -14.59 10.73
N THR A 39 -6.47 -13.34 11.05
CA THR A 39 -7.15 -13.01 12.31
C THR A 39 -8.54 -13.64 12.40
N LEU A 40 -9.30 -13.67 11.30
CA LEU A 40 -10.61 -14.32 11.24
C LEU A 40 -10.49 -15.84 11.34
N LEU A 41 -9.52 -16.45 10.65
CA LEU A 41 -9.25 -17.89 10.77
C LEU A 41 -8.81 -18.26 12.19
N SER A 42 -7.94 -17.47 12.80
CA SER A 42 -7.47 -17.67 14.18
C SER A 42 -8.58 -17.50 15.22
N ALA A 43 -9.63 -16.72 14.89
CA ALA A 43 -10.84 -16.60 15.72
C ALA A 43 -11.82 -17.78 15.55
N GLY A 44 -11.46 -18.82 14.78
CA GLY A 44 -12.30 -19.99 14.54
C GLY A 44 -13.47 -19.72 13.59
N MET A 45 -13.40 -18.66 12.78
CA MET A 45 -14.43 -18.40 11.78
C MET A 45 -14.38 -19.42 10.64
N PRO A 46 -15.52 -19.73 10.01
CA PRO A 46 -15.54 -20.51 8.77
C PRO A 46 -14.69 -19.85 7.68
N GLU A 47 -14.04 -20.68 6.85
CA GLU A 47 -13.16 -20.21 5.77
C GLU A 47 -13.86 -19.21 4.83
N SER A 48 -15.16 -19.41 4.55
CA SER A 48 -15.97 -18.49 3.74
C SER A 48 -16.07 -17.09 4.34
N VAL A 49 -16.14 -16.98 5.67
CA VAL A 49 -16.16 -15.70 6.40
C VAL A 49 -14.79 -15.05 6.37
N ALA A 50 -13.71 -15.82 6.55
CA ALA A 50 -12.34 -15.31 6.47
C ALA A 50 -12.01 -14.78 5.06
N VAL A 51 -12.39 -15.52 4.01
CA VAL A 51 -12.21 -15.10 2.61
C VAL A 51 -13.03 -13.84 2.30
N THR A 52 -14.29 -13.79 2.75
CA THR A 52 -15.14 -12.60 2.57
C THR A 52 -14.56 -11.39 3.29
N GLY A 53 -14.05 -11.59 4.52
CA GLY A 53 -13.38 -10.55 5.28
C GLY A 53 -12.08 -10.05 4.63
N ALA A 54 -11.29 -10.96 4.06
CA ALA A 54 -10.09 -10.61 3.30
C ALA A 54 -10.43 -9.81 2.03
N ILE A 55 -11.50 -10.18 1.30
CA ILE A 55 -11.99 -9.43 0.14
C ILE A 55 -12.45 -8.02 0.55
N ALA A 56 -13.18 -7.90 1.66
CA ALA A 56 -13.59 -6.61 2.19
C ALA A 56 -12.38 -5.75 2.59
N ALA A 57 -11.39 -6.36 3.25
CA ALA A 57 -10.12 -5.70 3.57
C ALA A 57 -9.38 -5.25 2.30
N ALA A 58 -9.37 -6.06 1.24
CA ALA A 58 -8.76 -5.70 -0.04
C ALA A 58 -9.42 -4.49 -0.72
N GLY A 59 -10.69 -4.20 -0.41
CA GLY A 59 -11.36 -2.98 -0.88
C GLY A 59 -10.98 -1.71 -0.09
N VAL A 60 -10.63 -1.84 1.19
CA VAL A 60 -10.44 -0.68 2.10
C VAL A 60 -8.97 -0.40 2.37
N VAL A 61 -8.16 -1.44 2.60
CA VAL A 61 -6.75 -1.33 2.95
C VAL A 61 -5.93 -0.55 1.92
N PRO A 62 -6.05 -0.77 0.59
CA PRO A 62 -5.25 0.01 -0.38
C PRO A 62 -5.51 1.51 -0.28
N THR A 63 -6.77 1.91 -0.07
CA THR A 63 -7.18 3.31 0.05
C THR A 63 -6.64 3.95 1.32
N ALA A 64 -6.73 3.24 2.46
CA ALA A 64 -6.19 3.71 3.74
C ALA A 64 -4.66 3.83 3.71
N THR A 65 -4.00 2.83 3.13
CA THR A 65 -2.54 2.80 2.95
C THR A 65 -2.07 3.92 2.04
N TRP A 66 -2.73 4.13 0.88
CA TRP A 66 -2.43 5.25 -0.01
C TRP A 66 -2.53 6.59 0.72
N TYR A 67 -3.62 6.81 1.45
CA TYR A 67 -3.81 8.03 2.22
C TYR A 67 -2.70 8.26 3.27
N ALA A 68 -2.24 7.19 3.93
CA ALA A 68 -1.14 7.25 4.88
C ALA A 68 0.20 7.58 4.19
N LEU A 69 0.50 6.96 3.04
CA LEU A 69 1.72 7.21 2.28
C LEU A 69 1.78 8.66 1.77
N VAL A 70 0.68 9.16 1.20
CA VAL A 70 0.58 10.56 0.75
C VAL A 70 0.84 11.53 1.89
N LYS A 71 0.33 11.25 3.11
CA LYS A 71 0.61 12.07 4.30
C LYS A 71 2.07 12.05 4.75
N LEU A 72 2.81 11.00 4.42
CA LEU A 72 4.23 10.85 4.73
C LEU A 72 5.14 11.44 3.64
N GLY A 73 4.57 12.05 2.58
CA GLY A 73 5.32 12.61 1.47
C GLY A 73 5.79 11.57 0.46
N LEU A 74 5.12 10.41 0.41
CA LEU A 74 5.38 9.30 -0.50
C LEU A 74 4.29 9.16 -1.56
#